data_AF-A0A850G3R8-F1
#
_entry.id   AF-A0A850G3R8-F1
#
_cell.length_a   1.000
_cell.length_b   1.000
_cell.length_c   1.000
_cell.angle_alpha   90.00
_cell.angle_beta   90.00
_cell.angle_gamma   90.00
#
_symmetry.space_group_name_H-M   'P 1'
#
loop_
_entity.id
_entity.type
_entity.pdbx_description
1 polymer ?
#
loop_
_entity_poly.entity_id
_entity_poly.type
_entity_poly.pdbx_seq_one_letter_code
_entity_poly.pdbx_strand_id
1 'polypeptide(L)'
;MKLSTLLSAFLVCTPFALALVATPTVVEAADASKVLEKLDKDAEVFADVSYVASMDVYKGGTKKKTLQFNMVMKGLDRQYIEFTAPGDVAGMKILMSFDNMWMYSPEFKKVRKVAAHTESQGFLGSEFRTEDMTMARLASRFDAQLVGQSGNETTLTLTPKPEAQVSYPRVDIIIDRTKGGVTKMIYFDGSGAAIREQHREGWTKIKGERMPTKITMKNLKTGAETVINMSGLKVDQGVDDGLFSKRTLLR
;
A
#
# COMPACT_ATOMS: atom_id res chain seq x y z
N MET A 1 6.86 -74.85 -31.32
CA MET A 1 8.18 -74.19 -31.37
C MET A 1 7.97 -72.69 -31.18
N LYS A 2 8.27 -72.15 -29.99
CA LYS A 2 8.41 -70.69 -29.76
C LYS A 2 9.68 -70.49 -28.94
N LEU A 3 10.61 -69.75 -29.52
CA LEU A 3 11.95 -69.51 -29.00
C LEU A 3 11.92 -68.30 -28.06
N SER A 4 12.59 -68.47 -26.93
CA SER A 4 12.94 -67.51 -25.89
C SER A 4 13.98 -66.49 -26.35
N THR A 5 13.87 -65.24 -25.89
CA THR A 5 15.07 -64.43 -25.62
C THR A 5 14.81 -63.42 -24.49
N LEU A 6 15.58 -63.56 -23.42
CA LEU A 6 15.71 -62.62 -22.30
C LEU A 6 16.42 -61.35 -22.77
N LEU A 7 16.01 -60.19 -22.24
CA LEU A 7 16.85 -58.99 -22.25
C LEU A 7 16.91 -58.39 -20.84
N SER A 8 18.13 -58.32 -20.33
CA SER A 8 18.52 -58.00 -18.97
C SER A 8 18.42 -56.51 -18.65
N ALA A 9 18.16 -56.24 -17.37
CA ALA A 9 18.12 -54.96 -16.72
C ALA A 9 19.46 -54.20 -16.74
N PHE A 10 19.39 -52.88 -16.89
CA PHE A 10 20.33 -51.92 -16.27
C PHE A 10 19.54 -50.64 -15.95
N LEU A 11 19.02 -50.57 -14.72
CA LEU A 11 18.39 -49.37 -14.17
C LEU A 11 19.49 -48.56 -13.47
N VAL A 12 20.00 -47.53 -14.12
CA VAL A 12 20.92 -46.56 -13.50
C VAL A 12 20.08 -45.66 -12.59
N CYS A 13 20.17 -45.91 -11.28
CA CYS A 13 19.54 -45.09 -10.25
C CYS A 13 20.40 -43.85 -10.00
N THR A 14 20.09 -42.74 -10.68
CA THR A 14 20.62 -41.42 -10.33
C THR A 14 19.85 -40.88 -9.11
N PRO A 15 20.53 -40.43 -8.04
CA PRO A 15 19.84 -39.83 -6.90
C PRO A 15 19.29 -38.46 -7.33
N PHE A 16 17.97 -38.40 -7.51
CA PHE A 16 17.22 -37.17 -7.65
C PHE A 16 17.29 -36.44 -6.31
N ALA A 17 18.15 -35.43 -6.20
CA ALA A 17 18.22 -34.57 -5.04
C ALA A 17 16.89 -33.83 -4.91
N LEU A 18 16.03 -34.30 -4.00
CA LEU A 18 14.81 -33.63 -3.61
C LEU A 18 15.23 -32.31 -2.95
N ALA A 19 15.11 -31.20 -3.69
CA ALA A 19 15.20 -29.88 -3.11
C ALA A 19 14.06 -29.76 -2.10
N LEU A 20 14.42 -29.76 -0.81
CA LEU A 20 13.51 -29.54 0.30
C LEU A 20 12.98 -28.11 0.17
N VAL A 21 11.83 -27.94 -0.48
CA VAL A 21 11.10 -26.67 -0.47
C VAL A 21 10.63 -26.50 0.97
N ALA A 22 11.36 -25.69 1.74
CA ALA A 22 11.02 -25.37 3.12
C ALA A 22 9.65 -24.68 3.11
N THR A 23 8.60 -25.42 3.49
CA THR A 23 7.30 -24.83 3.77
C THR A 23 7.45 -24.02 5.06
N PRO A 24 7.03 -22.75 5.08
CA PRO A 24 7.11 -21.96 6.31
C PRO A 24 6.31 -22.64 7.42
N THR A 25 6.90 -22.72 8.61
CA THR A 25 6.25 -23.34 9.76
C THR A 25 5.07 -22.48 10.22
N VAL A 26 3.92 -23.12 10.50
CA VAL A 26 2.64 -22.46 10.84
C VAL A 26 2.75 -21.50 12.04
N VAL A 27 3.69 -21.76 12.95
CA VAL A 27 3.95 -20.93 14.15
C VAL A 27 4.50 -19.55 13.76
N GLU A 28 5.40 -19.48 12.78
CA GLU A 28 6.04 -18.24 12.34
C GLU A 28 5.07 -17.31 11.60
N ALA A 29 4.10 -17.90 10.88
CA ALA A 29 3.04 -17.15 10.21
C ALA A 29 2.06 -16.50 11.22
N ALA A 30 1.67 -17.21 12.28
CA ALA A 30 0.77 -16.69 13.29
C ALA A 30 1.36 -15.48 14.04
N ASP A 31 2.67 -15.47 14.27
CA ASP A 31 3.34 -14.34 14.91
C ASP A 31 3.55 -13.16 13.95
N ALA A 32 3.82 -13.42 12.66
CA ALA A 32 3.91 -12.36 11.66
C ALA A 32 2.57 -11.61 11.46
N SER A 33 1.44 -12.32 11.43
CA SER A 33 0.12 -11.69 11.32
C SER A 33 -0.19 -10.79 12.53
N LYS A 34 0.20 -11.18 13.75
CA LYS A 34 0.07 -10.32 14.93
C LYS A 34 0.92 -9.05 14.85
N VAL A 35 2.12 -9.14 14.25
CA VAL A 35 2.96 -7.95 14.00
C VAL A 35 2.23 -6.99 13.05
N LEU A 36 1.59 -7.51 11.99
CA LEU A 36 0.82 -6.71 11.05
C LEU A 36 -0.42 -6.07 11.70
N GLU A 37 -1.16 -6.81 12.53
CA GLU A 37 -2.30 -6.28 13.29
C GLU A 37 -1.88 -5.18 14.26
N LYS A 38 -0.76 -5.39 14.97
CA LYS A 38 -0.18 -4.37 15.85
C LYS A 38 0.21 -3.11 15.06
N LEU A 39 0.83 -3.27 13.90
CA LEU A 39 1.23 -2.17 13.04
C LEU A 39 0.02 -1.32 12.60
N ASP A 40 -1.07 -1.96 12.18
CA ASP A 40 -2.31 -1.25 11.83
C ASP A 40 -2.89 -0.51 13.05
N LYS A 41 -2.89 -1.14 14.24
CA LYS A 41 -3.37 -0.52 15.48
C LYS A 41 -2.52 0.69 15.89
N ASP A 42 -1.19 0.57 15.79
CA ASP A 42 -0.26 1.65 16.12
C ASP A 42 -0.43 2.84 15.13
N ALA A 43 -0.77 2.56 13.87
CA ALA A 43 -1.09 3.60 12.89
C ALA A 43 -2.41 4.35 13.18
N GLU A 44 -3.29 3.80 14.04
CA GLU A 44 -4.55 4.39 14.50
C GLU A 44 -4.45 5.02 15.89
N VAL A 45 -3.23 5.35 16.33
CA VAL A 45 -3.00 5.94 17.66
C VAL A 45 -3.74 7.27 17.88
N PHE A 46 -3.98 8.04 16.81
CA PHE A 46 -4.75 9.28 16.85
C PHE A 46 -6.18 9.05 16.39
N ALA A 47 -7.12 9.71 17.07
CA ALA A 47 -8.55 9.61 16.72
C ALA A 47 -8.81 10.18 15.33
N ASP A 48 -8.16 11.30 15.00
CA ASP A 48 -8.19 11.93 13.68
C ASP A 48 -6.86 12.63 13.37
N VAL A 49 -6.58 12.78 12.08
CA VAL A 49 -5.38 13.44 11.56
C VAL A 49 -5.78 14.36 10.42
N SER A 50 -5.22 15.56 10.37
CA SER A 50 -5.35 16.45 9.21
C SER A 50 -4.00 17.04 8.80
N TYR A 51 -3.81 17.27 7.51
CA TYR A 51 -2.60 17.89 6.97
C TYR A 51 -2.84 18.53 5.60
N VAL A 52 -1.92 19.38 5.19
CA VAL A 52 -1.81 19.90 3.83
C VAL A 52 -0.68 19.17 3.12
N ALA A 53 -0.89 18.77 1.87
CA ALA A 53 0.12 18.06 1.10
C ALA A 53 0.36 18.66 -0.28
N SER A 54 1.61 18.54 -0.72
CA SER A 54 2.05 18.76 -2.10
C SER A 54 2.47 17.43 -2.70
N MET A 55 1.90 17.07 -3.85
CA MET A 55 2.20 15.85 -4.59
C MET A 55 2.83 16.20 -5.94
N ASP A 56 4.12 15.93 -6.06
CA ASP A 56 4.87 16.14 -7.29
C ASP A 56 4.96 14.84 -8.10
N VAL A 57 4.63 14.89 -9.38
CA VAL A 57 4.73 13.75 -10.30
C VAL A 57 5.88 13.97 -11.26
N TYR A 58 6.81 13.02 -11.29
CA TYR A 58 8.01 13.01 -12.13
C TYR A 58 7.91 11.90 -13.18
N LYS A 59 8.30 12.22 -14.42
CA LYS A 59 8.44 11.24 -15.51
C LYS A 59 9.78 11.47 -16.21
N GLY A 60 10.63 10.44 -16.26
CA GLY A 60 12.00 10.55 -16.78
C GLY A 60 12.82 11.61 -16.04
N GLY A 61 12.69 11.69 -14.70
CA GLY A 61 13.37 12.68 -13.85
C GLY A 61 12.85 14.12 -13.96
N THR A 62 11.93 14.42 -14.88
CA THR A 62 11.36 15.77 -15.02
C THR A 62 10.04 15.87 -14.28
N LYS A 63 9.88 16.89 -13.43
CA LYS A 63 8.61 17.22 -12.79
C LYS A 63 7.58 17.63 -13.84
N LYS A 64 6.48 16.91 -13.93
CA LYS A 64 5.41 17.15 -14.92
C LYS A 64 4.24 17.93 -14.35
N LYS A 65 3.94 17.74 -13.06
CA LYS A 65 2.86 18.44 -12.37
C LYS A 65 3.06 18.40 -10.87
N THR A 66 2.44 19.37 -10.20
CA THR A 66 2.33 19.46 -8.74
C THR A 66 0.86 19.59 -8.42
N LEU A 67 0.33 18.68 -7.60
CA LEU A 67 -1.02 18.73 -7.04
C LEU A 67 -0.92 19.21 -5.59
N GLN A 68 -1.88 20.00 -5.13
CA GLN A 68 -1.99 20.39 -3.72
C GLN A 68 -3.35 19.99 -3.18
N PHE A 69 -3.39 19.48 -1.96
CA PHE A 69 -4.64 19.05 -1.33
C PHE A 69 -4.58 19.13 0.19
N ASN A 70 -5.77 19.28 0.78
CA ASN A 70 -5.99 19.06 2.20
C ASN A 70 -6.47 17.63 2.41
N MET A 71 -5.96 16.97 3.45
CA MET A 71 -6.39 15.64 3.86
C MET A 71 -6.92 15.71 5.28
N VAL A 72 -8.02 15.00 5.53
CA VAL A 72 -8.51 14.66 6.87
C VAL A 72 -8.77 13.17 6.91
N MET A 73 -8.27 12.50 7.95
CA MET A 73 -8.42 11.06 8.17
C MET A 73 -8.98 10.80 9.56
N LYS A 74 -9.75 9.73 9.71
CA LYS A 74 -10.27 9.23 10.98
C LYS A 74 -10.08 7.72 11.04
N GLY A 75 -9.07 7.28 11.77
CA GLY A 75 -8.51 5.93 11.64
C GLY A 75 -7.91 5.69 10.24
N LEU A 76 -7.81 4.42 9.84
CA LEU A 76 -7.34 4.02 8.51
C LEU A 76 -8.46 3.91 7.47
N ASP A 77 -9.70 3.81 7.93
CA ASP A 77 -10.84 3.47 7.08
C ASP A 77 -11.56 4.68 6.49
N ARG A 78 -11.39 5.89 7.06
CA ARG A 78 -12.11 7.09 6.61
C ARG A 78 -11.16 8.21 6.27
N GLN A 79 -11.24 8.71 5.04
CA GLN A 79 -10.39 9.78 4.55
C GLN A 79 -11.19 10.71 3.65
N TYR A 80 -10.93 12.01 3.78
CA TYR A 80 -11.50 13.06 2.95
C TYR A 80 -10.34 13.90 2.39
N ILE A 81 -10.26 13.97 1.07
CA ILE A 81 -9.25 14.75 0.35
C ILE A 81 -9.95 15.85 -0.43
N GLU A 82 -9.42 17.07 -0.35
CA GLU A 82 -9.87 18.19 -1.15
C GLU A 82 -8.69 18.83 -1.87
N PHE A 83 -8.69 18.78 -3.19
CA PHE A 83 -7.66 19.36 -4.03
C PHE A 83 -7.83 20.87 -4.12
N THR A 84 -6.75 21.60 -3.89
CA THR A 84 -6.72 23.07 -3.92
C THR A 84 -6.01 23.62 -5.15
N ALA A 85 -5.14 22.82 -5.78
CA ALA A 85 -4.41 23.20 -6.99
C ALA A 85 -3.92 21.96 -7.77
N PRO A 86 -3.61 22.07 -9.08
CA PRO A 86 -3.79 23.25 -9.95
C PRO A 86 -5.26 23.47 -10.34
N GLY A 87 -5.54 24.54 -11.10
CA GLY A 87 -6.90 25.02 -11.36
C GLY A 87 -7.85 24.00 -12.03
N ASP A 88 -7.31 23.05 -12.79
CA ASP A 88 -8.04 21.96 -13.44
C ASP A 88 -8.55 20.88 -12.46
N VAL A 89 -7.93 20.76 -11.28
CA VAL A 89 -8.36 19.82 -10.22
C VAL A 89 -8.84 20.52 -8.96
N ALA A 90 -8.72 21.85 -8.87
CA ALA A 90 -9.14 22.62 -7.71
C ALA A 90 -10.64 22.43 -7.43
N GLY A 91 -10.98 22.09 -6.19
CA GLY A 91 -12.34 21.74 -5.77
C GLY A 91 -12.72 20.29 -6.02
N MET A 92 -11.85 19.47 -6.61
CA MET A 92 -12.06 18.01 -6.65
C MET A 92 -11.98 17.44 -5.23
N LYS A 93 -12.94 16.59 -4.88
CA LYS A 93 -13.03 15.99 -3.55
C LYS A 93 -13.07 14.48 -3.64
N ILE A 94 -12.40 13.80 -2.73
CA ILE A 94 -12.43 12.35 -2.59
C ILE A 94 -12.89 12.01 -1.20
N LEU A 95 -13.79 11.04 -1.12
CA LEU A 95 -14.18 10.40 0.13
C LEU A 95 -13.82 8.92 0.04
N MET A 96 -13.01 8.45 0.96
CA MET A 96 -12.81 7.03 1.20
C MET A 96 -13.53 6.65 2.50
N SER A 97 -14.28 5.56 2.44
CA SER A 97 -14.91 4.93 3.60
C SER A 97 -14.83 3.40 3.42
N PHE A 98 -13.98 2.78 4.23
CA PHE A 98 -13.59 1.37 4.09
C PHE A 98 -13.09 1.10 2.66
N ASP A 99 -13.67 0.12 1.98
CA ASP A 99 -13.30 -0.24 0.60
C ASP A 99 -13.98 0.63 -0.48
N ASN A 100 -14.78 1.61 -0.08
CA ASN A 100 -15.50 2.46 -1.02
C ASN A 100 -14.79 3.80 -1.18
N MET A 101 -14.58 4.18 -2.44
CA MET A 101 -14.10 5.50 -2.80
C MET A 101 -15.15 6.23 -3.64
N TRP A 102 -15.40 7.49 -3.32
CA TRP A 102 -16.23 8.40 -4.11
C TRP A 102 -15.41 9.62 -4.48
N MET A 103 -15.64 10.12 -5.69
CA MET A 103 -14.99 11.30 -6.21
C MET A 103 -16.07 12.29 -6.66
N TYR A 104 -15.93 13.53 -6.23
CA TYR A 104 -16.65 14.67 -6.76
C TYR A 104 -15.79 15.39 -7.78
N SER A 105 -16.35 15.59 -8.98
CA SER A 105 -15.76 16.46 -10.00
C SER A 105 -16.45 17.83 -9.96
N PRO A 106 -15.70 18.94 -9.78
CA PRO A 106 -16.27 20.29 -9.73
C PRO A 106 -16.80 20.73 -11.10
N GLU A 107 -16.16 20.30 -12.19
CA GLU A 107 -16.58 20.60 -13.56
C GLU A 107 -17.98 20.06 -13.86
N PHE A 108 -18.24 18.81 -13.46
CA PHE A 108 -19.53 18.16 -13.71
C PHE A 108 -20.53 18.30 -12.56
N LYS A 109 -20.09 18.84 -11.42
CA LYS A 109 -20.85 18.90 -10.16
C LYS A 109 -21.48 17.55 -9.78
N LYS A 110 -20.73 16.46 -10.01
CA LYS A 110 -21.22 15.09 -9.85
C LYS A 110 -20.31 14.28 -8.95
N VAL A 111 -20.94 13.45 -8.12
CA VAL A 111 -20.27 12.41 -7.32
C VAL A 111 -20.37 11.09 -8.07
N ARG A 112 -19.23 10.44 -8.29
CA ARG A 112 -19.15 9.07 -8.83
C ARG A 112 -18.46 8.14 -7.84
N LYS A 113 -18.88 6.87 -7.80
CA LYS A 113 -18.10 5.83 -7.12
C LYS A 113 -16.89 5.51 -7.99
N VAL A 114 -15.71 5.45 -7.39
CA VAL A 114 -14.49 4.98 -8.06
C VAL A 114 -14.29 3.53 -7.66
N ALA A 115 -14.30 2.64 -8.64
CA ALA A 115 -14.13 1.22 -8.37
C ALA A 115 -12.65 0.89 -8.15
N ALA A 116 -12.35 0.13 -7.10
CA ALA A 116 -10.99 -0.16 -6.66
C ALA A 116 -10.11 -0.80 -7.76
N HIS A 117 -10.72 -1.62 -8.62
CA HIS A 117 -10.06 -2.40 -9.67
C HIS A 117 -9.89 -1.69 -11.03
N THR A 118 -10.42 -0.48 -11.23
CA THR A 118 -10.59 0.07 -12.60
C THR A 118 -9.38 0.85 -13.12
N GLU A 119 -8.38 1.14 -12.30
CA GLU A 119 -7.32 2.08 -12.68
C GLU A 119 -5.95 1.38 -12.64
N SER A 120 -5.57 0.73 -13.75
CA SER A 120 -4.17 0.35 -14.00
C SER A 120 -3.27 1.57 -14.12
N GLN A 121 -3.88 2.72 -14.44
CA GLN A 121 -3.28 4.04 -14.45
C GLN A 121 -3.27 4.62 -13.03
N GLY A 122 -2.21 5.32 -12.66
CA GLY A 122 -2.17 5.95 -11.35
C GLY A 122 -3.10 7.15 -11.26
N PHE A 123 -3.58 7.39 -10.05
CA PHE A 123 -4.57 8.38 -9.69
C PHE A 123 -4.11 9.78 -10.10
N LEU A 124 -4.95 10.50 -10.84
CA LEU A 124 -4.61 11.77 -11.49
C LEU A 124 -3.24 11.74 -12.17
N GLY A 125 -2.88 10.63 -12.81
CA GLY A 125 -1.61 10.41 -13.52
C GLY A 125 -0.37 10.46 -12.64
N SER A 126 -0.50 10.19 -11.34
CA SER A 126 0.60 9.88 -10.42
C SER A 126 1.02 8.41 -10.52
N GLU A 127 1.94 7.95 -9.67
CA GLU A 127 2.29 6.54 -9.52
C GLU A 127 1.52 5.82 -8.39
N PHE A 128 0.66 6.54 -7.65
CA PHE A 128 -0.25 5.94 -6.68
C PHE A 128 -1.50 5.46 -7.39
N ARG A 129 -1.85 4.18 -7.24
CA ARG A 129 -3.12 3.63 -7.73
C ARG A 129 -4.22 3.80 -6.71
N THR A 130 -5.46 3.68 -7.16
CA THR A 130 -6.63 3.66 -6.27
C THR A 130 -6.50 2.61 -5.17
N GLU A 131 -6.04 1.39 -5.51
CA GLU A 131 -5.80 0.33 -4.53
C GLU A 131 -4.76 0.74 -3.47
N ASP A 132 -3.74 1.53 -3.83
CA ASP A 132 -2.72 1.98 -2.87
C ASP A 132 -3.29 2.96 -1.85
N MET A 133 -4.29 3.76 -2.25
CA MET A 133 -4.96 4.72 -1.37
C MET A 133 -5.92 4.02 -0.38
N THR A 134 -6.54 2.91 -0.80
CA THR A 134 -7.45 2.15 0.06
C THR A 134 -6.74 1.16 0.97
N MET A 135 -5.50 0.76 0.64
CA MET A 135 -4.64 -0.16 1.42
C MET A 135 -3.98 0.47 2.66
N ALA A 136 -4.63 1.41 3.34
CA ALA A 136 -4.13 1.98 4.58
C ALA A 136 -4.05 0.94 5.71
N ARG A 137 -5.06 0.06 5.81
CA ARG A 137 -5.09 -1.12 6.69
C ARG A 137 -4.62 -2.36 5.94
N LEU A 138 -3.62 -3.06 6.48
CA LEU A 138 -2.98 -4.21 5.83
C LEU A 138 -3.47 -5.56 6.39
N ALA A 139 -3.66 -5.68 7.69
CA ALA A 139 -3.94 -6.95 8.36
C ALA A 139 -5.28 -7.58 7.94
N SER A 140 -6.25 -6.77 7.52
CA SER A 140 -7.51 -7.27 6.99
C SER A 140 -7.40 -7.85 5.57
N ARG A 141 -6.34 -7.48 4.82
CA ARG A 141 -6.21 -7.81 3.39
C ARG A 141 -5.10 -8.81 3.08
N PHE A 142 -4.12 -8.92 3.96
CA PHE A 142 -2.94 -9.75 3.73
C PHE A 142 -2.71 -10.73 4.86
N ASP A 143 -2.25 -11.92 4.50
CA ASP A 143 -1.50 -12.79 5.40
C ASP A 143 -0.04 -12.36 5.41
N ALA A 144 0.62 -12.45 6.56
CA ALA A 144 2.01 -12.06 6.72
C ALA A 144 2.90 -13.25 7.00
N GLN A 145 4.13 -13.19 6.48
CA GLN A 145 5.20 -14.11 6.79
C GLN A 145 6.44 -13.32 7.20
N LEU A 146 7.04 -13.68 8.34
CA LEU A 146 8.34 -13.15 8.73
C LEU A 146 9.42 -13.71 7.79
N VAL A 147 10.19 -12.83 7.16
CA VAL A 147 11.27 -13.24 6.24
C VAL A 147 12.64 -12.77 6.68
N GLY A 148 12.71 -11.83 7.62
CA GLY A 148 13.99 -11.43 8.20
C GLY A 148 13.86 -10.39 9.29
N GLN A 149 14.86 -10.37 10.17
CA GLN A 149 15.08 -9.32 11.15
C GLN A 149 16.56 -8.96 11.15
N SER A 150 16.88 -7.67 11.04
CA SER A 150 18.25 -7.18 11.06
C SER A 150 18.32 -5.88 11.84
N GLY A 151 18.99 -5.90 12.99
CA GLY A 151 19.10 -4.75 13.87
C GLY A 151 17.73 -4.22 14.31
N ASN A 152 17.33 -3.07 13.75
CA ASN A 152 16.07 -2.40 14.04
C ASN A 152 14.96 -2.69 13.02
N GLU A 153 15.28 -3.40 11.93
CA GLU A 153 14.36 -3.65 10.83
C GLU A 153 13.78 -5.06 10.92
N THR A 154 12.48 -5.15 10.67
CA THR A 154 11.74 -6.41 10.49
C THR A 154 11.13 -6.40 9.10
N THR A 155 11.39 -7.45 8.32
CA THR A 155 10.85 -7.61 6.98
C THR A 155 9.77 -8.67 6.99
N LEU A 156 8.58 -8.29 6.49
CA LEU A 156 7.46 -9.20 6.29
C LEU A 156 7.15 -9.31 4.81
N THR A 157 6.88 -10.52 4.34
CA THR A 157 6.25 -10.77 3.05
C THR A 157 4.75 -10.86 3.26
N LEU A 158 3.98 -10.11 2.47
CA LEU A 158 2.54 -10.06 2.52
C LEU A 158 1.94 -10.70 1.28
N THR A 159 1.00 -11.62 1.48
CA THR A 159 0.23 -12.29 0.42
C THR A 159 -1.24 -11.96 0.58
N PRO A 160 -1.96 -11.52 -0.47
CA PRO A 160 -3.38 -11.21 -0.35
C PRO A 160 -4.19 -12.40 0.13
N LYS A 161 -5.15 -12.15 1.02
CA LYS A 161 -6.17 -13.13 1.39
C LYS A 161 -7.11 -13.41 0.21
N PRO A 162 -7.72 -14.59 0.10
CA PRO A 162 -8.59 -14.95 -1.03
C PRO A 162 -9.73 -13.97 -1.32
N GLU A 163 -10.29 -13.35 -0.29
CA GLU A 163 -11.38 -12.37 -0.36
C GLU A 163 -10.91 -10.94 -0.64
N ALA A 164 -9.61 -10.66 -0.53
CA ALA A 164 -9.05 -9.33 -0.67
C ALA A 164 -9.02 -8.89 -2.15
N GLN A 165 -9.59 -7.72 -2.42
CA GLN A 165 -9.57 -7.11 -3.75
C GLN A 165 -8.24 -6.36 -3.98
N VAL A 166 -7.13 -7.10 -4.07
CA VAL A 166 -5.76 -6.58 -4.22
C VAL A 166 -5.14 -7.15 -5.49
N SER A 167 -4.56 -6.30 -6.35
CA SER A 167 -3.96 -6.77 -7.60
C SER A 167 -2.52 -7.27 -7.45
N TYR A 168 -1.84 -6.93 -6.35
CA TYR A 168 -0.48 -7.37 -6.07
C TYR A 168 -0.47 -8.80 -5.52
N PRO A 169 0.11 -9.79 -6.21
CA PRO A 169 0.25 -11.13 -5.66
C PRO A 169 1.16 -11.18 -4.42
N ARG A 170 2.05 -10.19 -4.27
CA ARG A 170 2.97 -10.09 -3.13
C ARG A 170 3.35 -8.63 -2.88
N VAL A 171 3.46 -8.27 -1.60
CA VAL A 171 4.03 -7.01 -1.14
C VAL A 171 5.03 -7.30 -0.02
N ASP A 172 6.27 -6.86 -0.14
CA ASP A 172 7.21 -6.92 0.99
C ASP A 172 7.18 -5.59 1.73
N ILE A 173 7.12 -5.63 3.06
CA ILE A 173 7.20 -4.45 3.91
C ILE A 173 8.40 -4.53 4.84
N ILE A 174 9.04 -3.38 5.04
CA ILE A 174 10.14 -3.22 6.01
C ILE A 174 9.65 -2.27 7.10
N ILE A 175 9.73 -2.74 8.34
CA ILE A 175 9.27 -2.05 9.55
C ILE A 175 10.51 -1.69 10.36
N ASP A 176 10.69 -0.40 10.67
CA ASP A 176 11.78 0.07 11.53
C ASP A 176 11.24 0.38 12.93
N ARG A 177 11.69 -0.34 13.95
CA ARG A 177 11.27 -0.15 15.34
C ARG A 177 11.62 1.22 15.92
N THR A 178 12.66 1.87 15.40
CA THR A 178 13.05 3.23 15.83
C THR A 178 12.10 4.28 15.27
N LYS A 179 11.47 4.00 14.12
CA LYS A 179 10.43 4.84 13.53
C LYS A 179 9.05 4.46 14.04
N GLY A 180 8.84 3.21 14.43
CA GLY A 180 7.55 2.70 14.91
C GLY A 180 6.57 2.39 13.78
N GLY A 181 7.06 2.10 12.57
CA GLY A 181 6.18 1.83 11.43
C GLY A 181 6.91 1.40 10.17
N VAL A 182 6.14 1.20 9.09
CA VAL A 182 6.65 0.81 7.78
C VAL A 182 7.50 1.94 7.19
N THR A 183 8.73 1.65 6.82
CA THR A 183 9.64 2.60 6.14
C THR A 183 9.70 2.36 4.64
N LYS A 184 9.52 1.11 4.20
CA LYS A 184 9.56 0.74 2.77
C LYS A 184 8.52 -0.34 2.45
N MET A 185 7.91 -0.25 1.27
CA MET A 185 7.06 -1.29 0.69
C MET A 185 7.53 -1.60 -0.73
N ILE A 186 7.54 -2.87 -1.12
CA ILE A 186 7.96 -3.34 -2.45
C ILE A 186 6.81 -4.16 -3.03
N TYR A 187 6.33 -3.77 -4.20
CA TYR A 187 5.20 -4.41 -4.87
C TYR A 187 5.71 -5.30 -5.99
N PHE A 188 5.19 -6.53 -6.05
CA PHE A 188 5.59 -7.51 -7.06
C PHE A 188 4.44 -7.78 -8.06
N ASP A 189 4.78 -8.20 -9.28
CA ASP A 189 3.81 -8.72 -10.24
C ASP A 189 3.73 -10.25 -10.24
N GLY A 190 2.85 -10.82 -11.07
CA GLY A 190 2.62 -12.26 -11.17
C GLY A 190 3.83 -13.09 -11.64
N SER A 191 4.87 -12.45 -12.17
CA SER A 191 6.13 -13.12 -12.50
C SER A 191 7.14 -13.12 -11.34
N GLY A 192 6.82 -12.43 -10.24
CA GLY A 192 7.72 -12.24 -9.09
C GLY A 192 8.71 -11.09 -9.27
N ALA A 193 8.56 -10.26 -10.30
CA ALA A 193 9.39 -9.08 -10.50
C ALA A 193 8.89 -7.92 -9.63
N ALA A 194 9.81 -7.21 -8.96
CA ALA A 194 9.48 -5.96 -8.28
C ALA A 194 9.10 -4.89 -9.32
N ILE A 195 7.90 -4.34 -9.20
CA ILE A 195 7.35 -3.38 -10.18
C ILE A 195 7.30 -1.96 -9.64
N ARG A 196 7.16 -1.79 -8.32
CA ARG A 196 7.10 -0.50 -7.65
C ARG A 196 7.70 -0.58 -6.25
N GLU A 197 8.16 0.57 -5.78
CA GLU A 197 8.57 0.75 -4.39
C GLU A 197 7.95 2.00 -3.78
N GLN A 198 7.48 1.89 -2.55
CA GLN A 198 7.08 3.01 -1.71
C GLN A 198 8.12 3.22 -0.61
N HIS A 199 8.52 4.47 -0.40
CA HIS A 199 9.42 4.89 0.67
C HIS A 199 8.71 5.91 1.57
N ARG A 200 8.80 5.74 2.88
CA ARG A 200 8.22 6.62 3.90
C ARG A 200 9.34 7.26 4.71
N GLU A 201 9.45 8.57 4.59
CA GLU A 201 10.57 9.39 5.04
C GLU A 201 10.08 10.62 5.84
N GLY A 202 11.02 11.43 6.34
CA GLY A 202 10.68 12.71 7.01
C GLY A 202 10.01 12.55 8.39
N TRP A 203 10.21 11.41 9.04
CA TRP A 203 9.55 11.05 10.30
C TRP A 203 9.60 12.13 11.37
N THR A 204 8.45 12.69 11.70
CA THR A 204 8.27 13.77 12.68
C THR A 204 7.49 13.26 13.89
N LYS A 205 7.88 13.70 15.10
CA LYS A 205 7.17 13.35 16.33
C LYS A 205 6.00 14.30 16.57
N ILE A 206 4.82 13.75 16.82
CA ILE A 206 3.60 14.47 17.17
C ILE A 206 2.99 13.75 18.38
N LYS A 207 2.77 14.46 19.48
CA LYS A 207 2.25 13.89 20.75
C LYS A 207 2.95 12.58 21.21
N GLY A 208 4.25 12.45 20.93
CA GLY A 208 5.05 11.26 21.29
C GLY A 208 5.19 10.22 20.19
N GLU A 209 4.29 10.20 19.21
CA GLU A 209 4.27 9.22 18.11
C GLU A 209 4.93 9.77 16.85
N ARG A 210 5.54 8.89 16.06
CA ARG A 210 6.23 9.29 14.83
C ARG A 210 5.34 9.05 13.62
N MET A 211 5.26 10.06 12.76
CA MET A 211 4.54 9.99 11.49
C MET A 211 5.47 10.37 10.33
N PRO A 212 5.43 9.64 9.20
CA PRO A 212 6.18 10.04 8.01
C PRO A 212 5.55 11.31 7.43
N THR A 213 6.39 12.25 6.99
CA THR A 213 5.93 13.49 6.34
C THR A 213 6.28 13.52 4.85
N LYS A 214 6.99 12.51 4.35
CA LYS A 214 7.27 12.35 2.93
C LYS A 214 7.00 10.91 2.51
N ILE A 215 6.24 10.73 1.43
CA ILE A 215 5.99 9.43 0.83
C ILE A 215 6.35 9.49 -0.64
N THR A 216 7.26 8.62 -1.06
CA THR A 216 7.68 8.50 -2.46
C THR A 216 7.19 7.17 -3.01
N MET A 217 6.50 7.17 -4.15
CA MET A 217 6.14 5.98 -4.92
C MET A 217 6.92 5.98 -6.23
N LYS A 218 7.69 4.93 -6.49
CA LYS A 218 8.54 4.80 -7.67
C LYS A 218 8.14 3.59 -8.51
N ASN A 219 7.99 3.82 -9.81
CA ASN A 219 7.77 2.79 -10.80
C ASN A 219 9.10 2.24 -11.32
N LEU A 220 9.38 0.98 -11.00
CA LEU A 220 10.65 0.34 -11.37
C LEU A 220 10.71 -0.01 -12.86
N LYS A 221 9.56 -0.11 -13.54
CA LYS A 221 9.50 -0.40 -14.98
C LYS A 221 9.74 0.84 -15.83
N THR A 222 9.20 1.99 -15.43
CA THR A 222 9.23 3.23 -16.22
C THR A 222 10.23 4.26 -15.69
N GLY A 223 10.68 4.13 -14.45
CA GLY A 223 11.47 5.14 -13.74
C GLY A 223 10.68 6.39 -13.36
N ALA A 224 9.36 6.42 -13.57
CA ALA A 224 8.50 7.49 -13.08
C ALA A 224 8.37 7.40 -11.55
N GLU A 225 8.14 8.55 -10.92
CA GLU A 225 7.95 8.62 -9.47
C GLU A 225 6.95 9.70 -9.09
N THR A 226 6.32 9.55 -7.93
CA THR A 226 5.49 10.57 -7.31
C THR A 226 5.92 10.76 -5.87
N VAL A 227 6.09 12.02 -5.47
CA VAL A 227 6.50 12.40 -4.12
C VAL A 227 5.40 13.22 -3.47
N ILE A 228 4.86 12.74 -2.34
CA ILE A 228 3.92 13.45 -1.48
C ILE A 228 4.71 14.01 -0.31
N ASN A 229 4.68 15.33 -0.12
CA ASN A 229 5.21 16.01 1.06
C ASN A 229 4.04 16.55 1.88
N MET A 230 4.02 16.24 3.18
CA MET A 230 2.97 16.60 4.12
C MET A 230 3.48 17.70 5.06
N SER A 231 2.60 18.62 5.39
CA SER A 231 2.88 19.77 6.26
C SER A 231 1.64 20.13 7.08
N GLY A 232 1.84 20.90 8.15
CA GLY A 232 0.73 21.35 9.00
C GLY A 232 -0.05 20.19 9.65
N LEU A 233 0.64 19.10 10.01
CA LEU A 233 0.00 17.94 10.66
C LEU A 233 -0.65 18.36 11.98
N LYS A 234 -1.92 18.00 12.14
CA LYS A 234 -2.70 18.14 13.37
C LYS A 234 -3.38 16.83 13.70
N VAL A 235 -3.50 16.51 14.98
CA VAL A 235 -4.07 15.24 15.47
C VAL A 235 -5.07 15.49 16.60
N ASP A 236 -6.04 14.59 16.73
CA ASP A 236 -7.11 14.63 17.74
C ASP A 236 -7.84 15.98 17.78
N GLN A 237 -8.26 16.47 16.61
CA GLN A 237 -8.98 17.73 16.46
C GLN A 237 -10.50 17.59 16.70
N GLY A 238 -11.00 16.39 16.96
CA GLY A 238 -12.42 16.15 17.19
C GLY A 238 -13.23 16.24 15.90
N VAL A 239 -12.70 15.67 14.81
CA VAL A 239 -13.33 15.72 13.49
C VAL A 239 -14.69 15.01 13.52
N ASP A 240 -15.73 15.75 13.13
CA ASP A 240 -17.12 15.28 13.05
C ASP A 240 -17.28 14.18 11.99
N ASP A 241 -18.04 13.15 12.31
CA ASP A 241 -18.28 12.02 11.40
C ASP A 241 -19.03 12.44 10.13
N GLY A 242 -19.80 13.52 10.18
CA GLY A 242 -20.51 14.10 9.05
C GLY A 242 -19.58 14.57 7.93
N LEU A 243 -18.30 14.85 8.21
CA LEU A 243 -17.29 15.14 7.19
C LEU A 243 -17.16 13.96 6.21
N PHE A 244 -17.19 12.73 6.73
CA PHE A 244 -17.00 11.51 5.95
C PHE A 244 -18.31 11.00 5.32
N SER A 245 -19.05 11.91 4.67
CA SER A 245 -20.32 11.60 4.03
C SER A 245 -20.36 12.04 2.58
N LYS A 246 -21.09 11.29 1.73
CA LYS A 246 -21.32 11.66 0.33
C LYS A 246 -21.96 13.04 0.18
N ARG A 247 -22.71 13.50 1.20
CA ARG A 247 -23.31 14.84 1.23
C ARG A 247 -22.25 15.93 1.28
N THR A 248 -21.17 15.72 2.03
CA THR A 248 -20.06 16.68 2.15
C THR A 248 -19.32 16.88 0.83
N LEU A 249 -19.24 15.83 0.01
CA LEU A 249 -18.64 15.94 -1.32
C LEU A 249 -19.35 16.96 -2.25
N LEU A 250 -20.64 17.21 -2.03
CA LEU A 250 -21.44 18.15 -2.84
C LEU A 250 -21.45 19.57 -2.28
N ARG A 251 -20.91 19.79 -1.08
CA ARG A 251 -20.84 21.11 -0.45
C ARG A 251 -19.65 21.90 -0.97
#